data_AF-A0A4Y2ST50-F1
#
_entry.id   AF-A0A4Y2ST50-F1
#
_cell.length_a   1.000
_cell.length_b   1.000
_cell.length_c   1.000
_cell.angle_alpha   90.00
_cell.angle_beta   90.00
_cell.angle_gamma   90.00
#
_symmetry.space_group_name_H-M   'P 1'
#
loop_
_entity.id
_entity.type
_entity.pdbx_description
1 polymer ?
#
loop_
_entity_poly.entity_id
_entity_poly.type
_entity_poly.pdbx_seq_one_letter_code
_entity_poly.pdbx_strand_id
1 'polypeptide(L)'
;MANCTNIRSVIQTGKSANVSPEEIQIFIGCSLLLSCYGYPRLKMVWERFTRIPVIADNIARDSFFQIRSNLKVINDNDVSDDSKKSDKFWKVRPLLSKIRERCLQQERPRIVSIDEQIIPFHGQISMRQYVKGKPNPVGLKVFVMCTTYDLHLDFIFYEGKGTDVQSPGDTSDLDIGGKIALKLSDSLQPWSSIYVDRYFTSELLFDILLNREAFATGTLMKNKVPKLTELQTDRDMKRNGRGSVDQIVRNDKRCCLVKWFDSRGVLLLSTESVKLPMEKCSRWSKKEKKILRYQPPCNCKKLQ
;
A
#
# COMPACT_ATOMS: atom_id res chain seq x y z
N MET A 1 -12.15 -15.68 -17.56
CA MET A 1 -11.23 -16.58 -16.83
C MET A 1 -11.34 -18.03 -17.30
N ALA A 2 -12.50 -18.69 -17.19
CA ALA A 2 -12.68 -20.08 -17.63
C ALA A 2 -12.25 -20.31 -19.09
N ASN A 3 -12.81 -19.53 -20.04
CA ASN A 3 -12.43 -19.62 -21.45
C ASN A 3 -10.92 -19.45 -21.69
N CYS A 4 -10.30 -18.40 -21.14
CA CYS A 4 -8.86 -18.14 -21.27
C CYS A 4 -8.01 -19.30 -20.71
N THR A 5 -8.47 -19.92 -19.61
CA THR A 5 -7.81 -21.07 -18.97
C THR A 5 -7.90 -22.31 -19.86
N ASN A 6 -9.06 -22.55 -20.50
CA ASN A 6 -9.22 -23.65 -21.45
C ASN A 6 -8.37 -23.46 -22.72
N ILE A 7 -8.37 -22.25 -23.30
CA ILE A 7 -7.51 -21.90 -24.44
C ILE A 7 -6.04 -22.16 -24.10
N ARG A 8 -5.60 -21.73 -22.91
CA ARG A 8 -4.23 -21.98 -22.42
C ARG A 8 -3.91 -23.47 -22.34
N SER A 9 -4.83 -24.27 -21.80
CA SER A 9 -4.65 -25.73 -21.72
C SER A 9 -4.51 -26.37 -23.10
N VAL A 10 -5.34 -25.97 -24.07
CA VAL A 10 -5.25 -26.45 -25.46
C VAL A 10 -3.89 -26.12 -26.05
N ILE A 11 -3.42 -24.88 -25.90
CA ILE A 11 -2.12 -24.46 -26.43
C ILE A 11 -0.96 -25.27 -25.81
N GLN A 12 -1.05 -25.64 -24.53
CA GLN A 12 0.04 -26.38 -23.85
C GLN A 12 0.02 -27.89 -24.09
N THR A 13 -1.17 -28.48 -24.14
CA THR A 13 -1.34 -29.94 -24.03
C THR A 13 -2.09 -30.55 -25.22
N GLY A 14 -2.60 -29.71 -26.12
CA GLY A 14 -3.49 -30.13 -27.20
C GLY A 14 -4.92 -30.45 -26.73
N LYS A 15 -5.23 -30.34 -25.43
CA LYS A 15 -6.54 -30.68 -24.85
C LYS A 15 -7.08 -29.55 -23.99
N SER A 16 -8.38 -29.33 -24.11
CA SER A 16 -9.12 -28.43 -23.21
C SER A 16 -9.11 -29.00 -21.80
N ALA A 17 -8.92 -28.12 -20.81
CA ALA A 17 -9.10 -28.49 -19.40
C ALA A 17 -10.59 -28.62 -19.03
N ASN A 18 -11.50 -28.22 -19.93
CA ASN A 18 -12.96 -28.26 -19.76
C ASN A 18 -13.45 -27.57 -18.48
N VAL A 19 -12.73 -26.51 -18.07
CA VAL A 19 -13.03 -25.74 -16.88
C VAL A 19 -14.20 -24.81 -17.14
N SER A 20 -15.24 -24.92 -16.31
CA SER A 20 -16.43 -24.08 -16.30
C SER A 20 -16.23 -22.79 -15.48
N PRO A 21 -17.05 -21.75 -15.69
CA PRO A 21 -17.10 -20.59 -14.80
C PRO A 21 -17.33 -20.96 -13.33
N GLU A 22 -18.18 -21.94 -13.05
CA GLU A 22 -18.51 -22.43 -11.72
C GLU A 22 -17.29 -23.06 -11.04
N GLU A 23 -16.52 -23.89 -11.75
CA GLU A 23 -15.28 -24.45 -11.23
C GLU A 23 -14.22 -23.39 -10.93
N ILE A 24 -14.15 -22.30 -11.71
CA ILE A 24 -13.28 -21.16 -11.38
C ILE A 24 -13.73 -20.50 -10.07
N GLN A 25 -15.04 -20.32 -9.85
CA GLN A 25 -15.55 -19.76 -8.60
C GLN A 25 -15.22 -20.66 -7.40
N ILE A 26 -15.45 -21.97 -7.53
CA ILE A 26 -15.08 -22.95 -6.50
C ILE A 26 -13.58 -22.91 -6.23
N PHE A 27 -12.75 -22.87 -7.27
CA PHE A 27 -11.30 -22.79 -7.14
C PHE A 27 -10.85 -21.52 -6.40
N ILE A 28 -11.43 -20.36 -6.72
CA ILE A 28 -11.13 -19.08 -6.05
C ILE A 28 -11.58 -19.14 -4.58
N GLY A 29 -12.81 -19.59 -4.30
CA GLY A 29 -13.33 -19.72 -2.94
C GLY A 29 -12.48 -20.67 -2.08
N CYS A 30 -12.14 -21.83 -2.63
CA CYS A 30 -11.23 -22.78 -1.97
C CYS A 30 -9.83 -22.17 -1.74
N SER A 31 -9.29 -21.42 -2.71
CA SER A 31 -7.98 -20.77 -2.58
C SER A 31 -7.97 -19.71 -1.47
N LEU A 32 -9.05 -18.95 -1.32
CA LEU A 32 -9.21 -17.98 -0.23
C LEU A 32 -9.27 -18.69 1.12
N LEU A 33 -10.08 -19.75 1.26
CA LEU A 33 -10.15 -20.55 2.48
C LEU A 33 -8.79 -21.15 2.85
N LEU A 34 -8.08 -21.72 1.87
CA LEU A 34 -6.74 -22.29 2.06
C LEU A 34 -5.75 -21.29 2.63
N SER A 35 -5.84 -20.02 2.26
CA SER A 35 -4.97 -18.97 2.77
C SER A 35 -5.12 -18.76 4.29
N CYS A 36 -6.29 -19.09 4.86
CA CYS A 36 -6.54 -19.00 6.29
C CYS A 36 -5.99 -20.19 7.10
N TYR A 37 -5.85 -21.37 6.49
CA TYR A 37 -5.39 -22.59 7.19
C TYR A 37 -3.87 -22.70 7.32
N GLY A 38 -3.09 -22.08 6.42
CA GLY A 38 -1.64 -22.02 6.55
C GLY A 38 -0.90 -23.37 6.40
N TYR A 39 -1.47 -24.34 5.66
CA TYR A 39 -0.85 -25.66 5.49
C TYR A 39 0.52 -25.58 4.79
N PRO A 40 1.55 -26.33 5.25
CA PRO A 40 2.88 -26.32 4.64
C PRO A 40 2.90 -26.82 3.19
N ARG A 41 1.99 -27.74 2.85
CA ARG A 41 1.86 -28.31 1.50
C ARG A 41 0.38 -28.38 1.12
N LEU A 42 0.03 -27.80 -0.03
CA LEU A 42 -1.35 -27.78 -0.53
C LEU A 42 -1.98 -29.17 -0.64
N LYS A 43 -1.21 -30.20 -1.03
CA LYS A 43 -1.73 -31.58 -1.18
C LYS A 43 -2.34 -32.14 0.11
N MET A 44 -1.88 -31.69 1.28
CA MET A 44 -2.37 -32.15 2.60
C MET A 44 -3.88 -31.96 2.78
N VAL A 45 -4.48 -31.00 2.08
CA VAL A 45 -5.91 -30.69 2.12
C VAL A 45 -6.78 -31.88 1.72
N TRP A 46 -6.26 -32.80 0.89
CA TRP A 46 -6.97 -33.99 0.42
C TRP A 46 -6.50 -35.29 1.11
N GLU A 47 -5.50 -35.23 2.00
CA GLU A 47 -4.97 -36.40 2.70
C GLU A 47 -5.85 -36.79 3.89
N ARG A 48 -5.94 -38.09 4.20
CA ARG A 48 -6.86 -38.65 5.20
C ARG A 48 -6.87 -37.90 6.55
N PHE A 49 -5.70 -37.61 7.11
CA PHE A 49 -5.57 -37.04 8.46
C PHE A 49 -5.59 -35.51 8.51
N THR A 50 -5.36 -34.85 7.38
CA THR A 50 -5.30 -33.39 7.29
C THR A 50 -6.39 -32.84 6.37
N ARG A 51 -7.37 -33.68 6.03
CA ARG A 51 -8.45 -33.35 5.09
C ARG A 51 -9.20 -32.11 5.57
N ILE A 52 -9.48 -31.20 4.65
CA ILE A 52 -10.39 -30.08 4.90
C ILE A 52 -11.66 -30.33 4.07
N PRO A 53 -12.75 -30.87 4.65
CA PRO A 53 -13.93 -31.29 3.91
C PRO A 53 -14.51 -30.19 3.01
N VAL A 54 -14.63 -28.97 3.54
CA VAL A 54 -15.17 -27.82 2.78
C VAL A 54 -14.41 -27.52 1.49
N ILE A 55 -13.14 -27.90 1.37
CA ILE A 55 -12.37 -27.77 0.12
C ILE A 55 -12.37 -29.10 -0.63
N ALA A 56 -12.01 -30.18 0.05
CA ALA A 56 -11.74 -31.47 -0.56
C ALA A 56 -12.98 -32.17 -1.13
N ASP A 57 -14.17 -31.78 -0.68
CA ASP A 57 -15.46 -32.28 -1.20
C ASP A 57 -15.97 -31.43 -2.38
N ASN A 58 -15.55 -30.16 -2.47
CA ASN A 58 -15.98 -29.24 -3.54
C ASN A 58 -15.07 -29.25 -4.77
N ILE A 59 -13.78 -29.57 -4.61
CA ILE A 59 -12.85 -29.67 -5.73
C ILE A 59 -11.86 -30.81 -5.52
N ALA A 60 -11.76 -31.70 -6.49
CA ALA A 60 -10.78 -32.79 -6.47
C ALA A 60 -9.35 -32.23 -6.54
N ARG A 61 -8.40 -32.94 -5.90
CA ARG A 61 -6.99 -32.53 -5.84
C ARG A 61 -6.43 -32.21 -7.23
N ASP A 62 -6.60 -33.13 -8.17
CA ASP A 62 -5.98 -33.02 -9.49
C ASP A 62 -6.62 -31.91 -10.32
N SER A 63 -7.95 -31.73 -10.22
CA SER A 63 -8.66 -30.58 -10.81
C SER A 63 -8.16 -29.25 -10.24
N PHE A 64 -7.96 -29.15 -8.92
CA PHE A 64 -7.42 -27.95 -8.30
C PHE A 64 -6.04 -27.61 -8.86
N PHE A 65 -5.13 -28.58 -8.97
CA PHE A 65 -3.79 -28.34 -9.53
C PHE A 65 -3.82 -28.05 -11.04
N GLN A 66 -4.73 -28.68 -11.80
CA GLN A 66 -4.91 -28.42 -13.22
C GLN A 66 -5.39 -26.98 -13.48
N ILE A 67 -6.40 -26.51 -12.74
CA ILE A 67 -6.84 -25.12 -12.82
C ILE A 67 -5.69 -24.20 -12.40
N ARG A 68 -5.03 -24.50 -11.29
CA ARG A 68 -3.94 -23.69 -10.75
C ARG A 68 -2.78 -23.49 -11.74
N SER A 69 -2.40 -24.52 -12.49
CA SER A 69 -1.29 -24.43 -13.46
C SER A 69 -1.65 -23.70 -14.75
N ASN A 70 -2.94 -23.68 -15.11
CA ASN A 70 -3.41 -23.14 -16.39
C ASN A 70 -4.15 -21.80 -16.25
N LEU A 71 -4.40 -21.33 -15.03
CA LEU A 71 -5.23 -20.16 -14.76
C LEU A 71 -4.77 -18.93 -15.57
N LYS A 72 -5.70 -18.41 -16.38
CA LYS A 72 -5.51 -17.20 -17.18
C LYS A 72 -6.72 -16.29 -17.06
N VAL A 73 -6.45 -14.99 -16.97
CA VAL A 73 -7.50 -13.95 -16.94
C VAL A 73 -7.69 -13.26 -18.28
N ILE A 74 -6.70 -13.36 -19.17
CA ILE A 74 -6.72 -12.83 -20.53
C ILE A 74 -6.16 -13.88 -21.49
N ASN A 75 -6.56 -13.81 -22.76
CA ASN A 75 -5.98 -14.58 -23.84
C ASN A 75 -4.82 -13.79 -24.46
N ASP A 76 -3.62 -14.39 -24.48
CA ASP A 76 -2.39 -13.72 -24.89
C ASP A 76 -2.40 -13.30 -26.38
N ASN A 77 -3.22 -13.96 -27.20
CA ASN A 77 -3.38 -13.65 -28.62
C ASN A 77 -4.29 -12.44 -28.89
N ASP A 78 -5.12 -12.05 -27.91
CA ASP A 78 -6.03 -10.91 -28.03
C ASP A 78 -5.34 -9.59 -27.64
N VAL A 79 -4.06 -9.64 -27.26
CA VAL A 79 -3.29 -8.50 -26.79
C VAL A 79 -2.21 -8.14 -27.81
N SER A 80 -2.25 -6.92 -28.33
CA SER A 80 -1.25 -6.41 -29.25
C SER A 80 0.14 -6.32 -28.61
N ASP A 81 1.18 -6.44 -29.42
CA ASP A 81 2.56 -6.36 -28.92
C ASP A 81 2.89 -5.00 -28.31
N ASP A 82 2.28 -3.93 -28.81
CA ASP A 82 2.45 -2.59 -28.23
C ASP A 82 1.82 -2.49 -26.84
N SER A 83 0.65 -3.11 -26.64
CA SER A 83 0.02 -3.21 -25.31
C SER A 83 0.87 -4.04 -24.34
N LYS A 84 1.50 -5.11 -24.82
CA LYS A 84 2.40 -5.94 -24.01
C LYS A 84 3.67 -5.18 -23.58
N LYS A 85 4.14 -4.25 -24.41
CA LYS A 85 5.31 -3.40 -24.13
C LYS A 85 4.98 -2.26 -23.17
N SER A 86 3.78 -1.68 -23.27
CA SER A 86 3.37 -0.53 -22.46
C SER A 86 2.94 -0.91 -21.04
N ASP A 87 2.19 -2.00 -20.88
CA ASP A 87 1.70 -2.47 -19.58
C ASP A 87 2.42 -3.75 -19.16
N LYS A 88 3.27 -3.68 -18.14
CA LYS A 88 4.05 -4.86 -17.70
C LYS A 88 3.19 -5.88 -16.95
N PHE A 89 2.01 -5.48 -16.46
CA PHE A 89 1.02 -6.33 -15.82
C PHE A 89 -0.10 -6.78 -16.76
N TRP A 90 0.03 -6.62 -18.09
CA TRP A 90 -1.03 -6.94 -19.07
C TRP A 90 -1.68 -8.31 -18.86
N LYS A 91 -0.91 -9.33 -18.45
CA LYS A 91 -1.39 -10.70 -18.18
C LYS A 91 -2.44 -10.79 -17.08
N VAL A 92 -2.41 -9.87 -16.13
CA VAL A 92 -3.32 -9.81 -14.98
C VAL A 92 -4.14 -8.53 -14.94
N ARG A 93 -3.91 -7.60 -15.88
CA ARG A 93 -4.54 -6.27 -15.91
C ARG A 93 -6.06 -6.32 -15.82
N PRO A 94 -6.80 -7.20 -16.53
CA PRO A 94 -8.26 -7.24 -16.39
C PRO A 94 -8.72 -7.52 -14.95
N LEU A 95 -8.01 -8.41 -14.25
CA LEU A 95 -8.32 -8.71 -12.84
C LEU A 95 -7.98 -7.53 -11.94
N LEU A 96 -6.80 -6.93 -12.11
CA LEU A 96 -6.40 -5.74 -11.35
C LEU A 96 -7.36 -4.58 -11.54
N SER A 97 -7.79 -4.33 -12.79
CA SER A 97 -8.76 -3.28 -13.12
C SER A 97 -10.11 -3.53 -12.45
N LYS A 98 -10.60 -4.78 -12.43
CA LYS A 98 -11.85 -5.14 -11.74
C LYS A 98 -11.76 -4.99 -10.23
N ILE A 99 -10.63 -5.35 -9.61
CA ILE A 99 -10.42 -5.13 -8.18
C ILE A 99 -10.39 -3.63 -7.89
N ARG A 100 -9.62 -2.86 -8.68
CA ARG A 100 -9.52 -1.40 -8.53
C ARG A 100 -10.88 -0.72 -8.70
N GLU A 101 -11.68 -1.13 -9.68
CA GLU A 101 -13.05 -0.64 -9.88
C GLU A 101 -13.91 -0.80 -8.60
N ARG A 102 -13.84 -1.96 -7.94
CA ARG A 102 -14.57 -2.19 -6.68
C ARG A 102 -14.01 -1.38 -5.52
N CYS A 103 -12.69 -1.22 -5.45
CA CYS A 103 -12.05 -0.33 -4.49
C CYS A 103 -12.53 1.12 -4.70
N LEU A 104 -12.62 1.59 -5.95
CA LEU A 104 -13.11 2.93 -6.33
C LEU A 104 -14.57 3.19 -5.96
N GLN A 105 -15.39 2.14 -5.86
CA GLN A 105 -16.80 2.23 -5.44
C GLN A 105 -16.99 2.33 -3.91
N GLN A 106 -15.96 2.08 -3.10
CA GLN A 106 -16.09 2.17 -1.64
C GLN A 106 -16.24 3.64 -1.19
N GLU A 107 -16.91 3.88 -0.07
CA GLU A 107 -17.00 5.22 0.51
C GLU A 107 -15.60 5.79 0.84
N ARG A 108 -15.42 7.10 0.65
CA ARG A 108 -14.17 7.81 0.94
C ARG A 108 -14.28 8.51 2.29
N PRO A 109 -13.72 7.93 3.38
CA PRO A 109 -13.68 8.65 4.64
C PRO A 109 -12.79 9.89 4.50
N ARG A 110 -13.03 10.89 5.36
CA ARG A 110 -12.20 12.10 5.40
C ARG A 110 -10.76 11.84 5.83
N ILE A 111 -10.45 10.70 6.42
CA ILE A 111 -9.10 10.38 6.89
C ILE A 111 -8.63 9.12 6.19
N VAL A 112 -7.50 9.23 5.49
CA VAL A 112 -6.88 8.12 4.74
C VAL A 112 -5.39 8.08 4.96
N SER A 113 -4.79 6.92 4.73
CA SER A 113 -3.33 6.73 4.73
C SER A 113 -2.85 6.24 3.37
N ILE A 114 -1.70 6.75 2.91
CA ILE A 114 -1.03 6.25 1.71
C ILE A 114 0.32 5.65 2.12
N ASP A 115 0.53 4.39 1.77
CA ASP A 115 1.77 3.67 2.07
C ASP A 115 2.10 2.63 0.98
N GLU A 116 3.24 1.97 1.14
CA GLU A 116 3.76 0.92 0.29
C GLU A 116 3.61 -0.48 0.92
N GLN A 117 3.04 -1.39 0.14
CA GLN A 117 2.91 -2.81 0.43
C GLN A 117 3.79 -3.64 -0.50
N ILE A 118 4.36 -4.73 0.03
CA ILE A 118 5.11 -5.72 -0.75
C ILE A 118 4.31 -7.01 -0.80
N ILE A 119 3.97 -7.46 -2.01
CA ILE A 119 3.40 -8.78 -2.25
C ILE A 119 4.56 -9.75 -2.46
N PRO A 120 4.81 -10.70 -1.53
CA PRO A 120 5.94 -11.61 -1.63
C PRO A 120 5.91 -12.41 -2.94
N PHE A 121 6.97 -12.29 -3.74
CA PHE A 121 7.05 -12.96 -5.03
C PHE A 121 8.50 -13.20 -5.43
N HIS A 122 8.85 -14.49 -5.60
CA HIS A 122 10.20 -14.92 -5.92
C HIS A 122 10.36 -15.34 -7.39
N GLY A 123 9.28 -15.34 -8.17
CA GLY A 123 9.34 -15.66 -9.59
C GLY A 123 10.16 -14.65 -10.41
N GLN A 124 10.52 -15.04 -11.63
CA GLN A 124 11.26 -14.20 -12.55
C GLN A 124 10.32 -13.21 -13.25
N ILE A 125 10.39 -11.95 -12.83
CA ILE A 125 9.67 -10.84 -13.46
C ILE A 125 10.47 -9.56 -13.31
N SER A 126 10.44 -8.70 -14.33
CA SER A 126 11.24 -7.46 -14.39
C SER A 126 10.85 -6.42 -13.33
N MET A 127 9.61 -6.48 -12.82
CA MET A 127 9.08 -5.51 -11.87
C MET A 127 9.37 -5.85 -10.41
N ARG A 128 9.97 -7.01 -10.15
CA ARG A 128 10.29 -7.46 -8.79
C ARG A 128 11.22 -6.44 -8.11
N GLN A 129 10.81 -5.99 -6.93
CA GLN A 129 11.54 -5.02 -6.11
C GLN A 129 12.17 -5.70 -4.89
N TYR A 130 13.27 -5.11 -4.43
CA TYR A 130 13.85 -5.39 -3.12
C TYR A 130 13.67 -4.14 -2.24
N VAL A 131 12.88 -4.25 -1.17
CA VAL A 131 12.64 -3.18 -0.20
C VAL A 131 13.24 -3.57 1.14
N LYS A 132 14.40 -2.98 1.43
CA LYS A 132 15.15 -3.21 2.67
C LYS A 132 14.30 -2.86 3.89
N GLY A 133 14.27 -3.74 4.89
CA GLY A 133 13.61 -3.49 6.18
C GLY A 133 12.17 -3.99 6.28
N LYS A 134 11.54 -4.45 5.19
CA LYS A 134 10.25 -5.15 5.25
C LYS A 134 10.48 -6.65 5.59
N PRO A 135 9.55 -7.33 6.30
CA PRO A 135 9.72 -8.74 6.68
C PRO A 135 9.95 -9.67 5.49
N ASN A 136 9.25 -9.41 4.38
CA ASN A 136 9.48 -10.03 3.09
C ASN A 136 10.01 -8.97 2.14
N PRO A 137 11.34 -8.80 2.01
CA PRO A 137 11.91 -7.68 1.28
C PRO A 137 11.81 -7.84 -0.25
N VAL A 138 11.61 -9.08 -0.75
CA VAL A 138 11.54 -9.37 -2.19
C VAL A 138 10.09 -9.60 -2.61
N GLY A 139 9.63 -8.83 -3.60
CA GLY A 139 8.27 -9.02 -4.11
C GLY A 139 7.83 -7.98 -5.14
N LEU A 140 6.53 -7.87 -5.34
CA LEU A 140 5.92 -6.82 -6.14
C LEU A 140 5.56 -5.65 -5.22
N LYS A 141 6.06 -4.46 -5.54
CA LYS A 141 5.74 -3.24 -4.79
C LYS A 141 4.42 -2.66 -5.28
N VAL A 142 3.51 -2.38 -4.35
CA VAL A 142 2.22 -1.76 -4.60
C VAL A 142 2.07 -0.58 -3.66
N PHE A 143 1.65 0.57 -4.19
CA PHE A 143 1.27 1.72 -3.40
C PHE A 143 -0.24 1.67 -3.16
N VAL A 144 -0.69 1.87 -1.93
CA VAL A 144 -2.07 1.66 -1.53
C VAL A 144 -2.55 2.86 -0.73
N MET A 145 -3.77 3.31 -1.03
CA MET A 145 -4.52 4.21 -0.17
C MET A 145 -5.53 3.40 0.65
N CYS A 146 -5.50 3.55 1.97
CA CYS A 146 -6.36 2.81 2.89
C CYS A 146 -7.17 3.73 3.81
N THR A 147 -8.26 3.20 4.33
CA THR A 147 -8.98 3.77 5.47
C THR A 147 -8.20 3.58 6.78
N THR A 148 -8.67 4.21 7.85
CA THR A 148 -8.13 4.01 9.22
C THR A 148 -8.34 2.61 9.80
N TYR A 149 -9.09 1.74 9.11
CA TYR A 149 -9.36 0.35 9.47
C TYR A 149 -8.86 -0.61 8.38
N ASP A 150 -7.82 -0.21 7.65
CA ASP A 150 -7.07 -1.02 6.69
C ASP A 150 -7.86 -1.50 5.46
N LEU A 151 -8.98 -0.85 5.13
CA LEU A 151 -9.70 -1.13 3.89
C LEU A 151 -9.03 -0.41 2.72
N HIS A 152 -8.65 -1.15 1.67
CA HIS A 152 -8.03 -0.61 0.46
C HIS A 152 -9.05 0.18 -0.39
N LEU A 153 -8.75 1.45 -0.66
CA LEU A 153 -9.58 2.37 -1.44
C LEU A 153 -9.08 2.54 -2.87
N ASP A 154 -7.77 2.61 -3.07
CA ASP A 154 -7.14 2.62 -4.39
C ASP A 154 -5.71 2.07 -4.30
N PHE A 155 -5.14 1.63 -5.42
CA PHE A 155 -3.76 1.14 -5.47
C PHE A 155 -3.11 1.33 -6.85
N ILE A 156 -1.78 1.44 -6.84
CA ILE A 156 -0.93 1.51 -8.02
C ILE A 156 0.19 0.49 -7.89
N PHE A 157 0.26 -0.44 -8.84
CA PHE A 157 1.40 -1.35 -8.94
C PHE A 157 2.62 -0.63 -9.50
N TYR A 158 3.77 -0.83 -8.86
CA TYR A 158 5.02 -0.23 -9.31
C TYR A 158 5.61 -1.02 -10.48
N GLU A 159 5.78 -0.36 -11.62
CA GLU A 159 6.33 -0.95 -12.85
C GLU A 159 7.78 -0.50 -13.11
N GLY A 160 8.36 0.34 -12.25
CA GLY A 160 9.62 1.04 -12.54
C GLY A 160 9.39 2.16 -13.56
N LYS A 161 10.28 2.29 -14.54
CA LYS A 161 10.06 3.15 -15.72
C LYS A 161 8.81 2.64 -16.47
N GLY A 162 7.77 3.47 -16.53
CA GLY A 162 6.46 3.12 -17.09
C GLY A 162 5.30 3.17 -16.08
N THR A 163 5.57 3.29 -14.77
CA THR A 163 4.51 3.41 -13.77
C THR A 163 3.61 4.60 -14.09
N ASP A 164 2.32 4.36 -14.31
CA ASP A 164 1.35 5.41 -14.58
C ASP A 164 1.07 6.22 -13.31
N VAL A 165 1.61 7.45 -13.30
CA VAL A 165 1.53 8.41 -12.19
C VAL A 165 0.94 9.74 -12.63
N GLN A 166 0.19 9.74 -13.73
CA GLN A 166 -0.44 10.96 -14.26
C GLN A 166 -1.56 11.44 -13.33
N SER A 167 -1.54 12.74 -13.03
CA SER A 167 -2.58 13.48 -12.32
C SER A 167 -2.79 14.85 -13.00
N PRO A 168 -3.93 15.53 -12.78
CA PRO A 168 -4.18 16.84 -13.38
C PRO A 168 -3.12 17.89 -13.03
N GLY A 169 -2.75 18.76 -13.97
CA GLY A 169 -1.79 19.85 -13.72
C GLY A 169 -0.31 19.46 -13.82
N ASP A 170 0.58 20.46 -13.69
CA ASP A 170 2.02 20.23 -13.78
C ASP A 170 2.55 19.58 -12.51
N THR A 171 3.11 18.39 -12.66
CA THR A 171 3.71 17.59 -11.59
C THR A 171 5.17 17.29 -11.88
N SER A 172 5.78 17.94 -12.88
CA SER A 172 7.13 17.64 -13.37
C SER A 172 8.17 17.60 -12.24
N ASP A 173 8.10 18.57 -11.32
CA ASP A 173 8.99 18.76 -10.16
C ASP A 173 8.75 17.78 -8.99
N LEU A 174 7.67 17.01 -9.01
CA LEU A 174 7.45 15.97 -8.00
C LEU A 174 8.30 14.72 -8.28
N ASP A 175 8.87 14.17 -7.21
CA ASP A 175 9.46 12.84 -7.25
C ASP A 175 8.39 11.76 -7.49
N ILE A 176 8.83 10.52 -7.74
CA ILE A 176 7.90 9.42 -8.02
C ILE A 176 6.94 9.16 -6.84
N GLY A 177 7.38 9.37 -5.60
CA GLY A 177 6.55 9.22 -4.42
C GLY A 177 5.43 10.27 -4.41
N GLY A 178 5.78 11.53 -4.61
CA GLY A 178 4.83 12.63 -4.68
C GLY A 178 3.79 12.45 -5.80
N LYS A 179 4.21 12.05 -7.01
CA LYS A 179 3.29 11.78 -8.12
C LYS A 179 2.30 10.67 -7.79
N ILE A 180 2.77 9.61 -7.13
CA ILE A 180 1.92 8.48 -6.72
C ILE A 180 0.92 8.89 -5.63
N ALA A 181 1.38 9.60 -4.59
CA ALA A 181 0.53 10.06 -3.51
C ALA A 181 -0.56 11.03 -4.04
N LEU A 182 -0.17 11.94 -4.94
CA LEU A 182 -1.09 12.84 -5.60
C LEU A 182 -2.14 12.08 -6.41
N LYS A 183 -1.72 11.09 -7.21
CA LYS A 183 -2.64 10.27 -8.01
C LYS A 183 -3.62 9.47 -7.17
N LEU A 184 -3.16 8.84 -6.10
CA LEU A 184 -4.04 8.10 -5.20
C LEU A 184 -5.05 9.03 -4.51
N SER A 185 -4.70 10.29 -4.31
CA SER A 185 -5.59 11.30 -3.72
C SER A 185 -6.64 11.86 -4.67
N ASP A 186 -6.56 11.61 -5.98
CA ASP A 186 -7.47 12.21 -6.99
C ASP A 186 -8.96 11.84 -6.76
N SER A 187 -9.24 10.72 -6.09
CA SER A 187 -10.61 10.28 -5.78
C SER A 187 -11.17 10.79 -4.44
N LEU A 188 -10.39 11.55 -3.68
CA LEU A 188 -10.79 12.03 -2.35
C LEU A 188 -11.72 13.24 -2.46
N GLN A 189 -12.56 13.39 -1.45
CA GLN A 189 -13.39 14.59 -1.30
C GLN A 189 -12.53 15.76 -0.81
N PRO A 190 -12.92 17.01 -1.12
CA PRO A 190 -12.34 18.18 -0.48
C PRO A 190 -12.28 18.08 1.03
N TRP A 191 -11.23 18.65 1.60
CA TRP A 191 -10.93 18.73 3.03
C TRP A 191 -10.69 17.36 3.68
N SER A 192 -10.22 16.38 2.88
CA SER A 192 -9.71 15.11 3.38
C SER A 192 -8.29 15.25 3.94
N SER A 193 -7.98 14.46 4.96
CA SER A 193 -6.69 14.42 5.67
C SER A 193 -5.93 13.15 5.29
N ILE A 194 -4.81 13.35 4.61
CA ILE A 194 -3.96 12.30 4.06
C ILE A 194 -2.75 12.12 4.97
N TYR A 195 -2.56 10.90 5.47
CA TYR A 195 -1.40 10.52 6.29
C TYR A 195 -0.43 9.71 5.44
N VAL A 196 0.83 10.15 5.39
CA VAL A 196 1.86 9.52 4.56
C VAL A 196 3.16 9.31 5.33
N ASP A 197 3.96 8.35 4.88
CA ASP A 197 5.28 8.13 5.44
C ASP A 197 6.33 9.13 4.86
N ARG A 198 7.60 8.93 5.25
CA ARG A 198 8.73 9.75 4.78
C ARG A 198 9.06 9.63 3.31
N TYR A 199 8.67 8.52 2.66
CA TYR A 199 8.92 8.30 1.24
C TYR A 199 8.11 9.29 0.39
N PHE A 200 6.88 9.59 0.78
CA PHE A 200 6.01 10.53 0.05
C PHE A 200 6.16 11.98 0.50
N THR A 201 6.61 12.24 1.74
CA THR A 201 6.58 13.59 2.32
C THR A 201 7.54 14.56 1.59
N SER A 202 7.00 15.66 1.07
CA SER A 202 7.72 16.83 0.56
C SER A 202 6.87 18.10 0.69
N GLU A 203 7.50 19.26 0.80
CA GLU A 203 6.78 20.54 0.89
C GLU A 203 5.96 20.82 -0.37
N LEU A 204 6.55 20.60 -1.55
CA LEU A 204 5.88 20.80 -2.83
C LEU A 204 4.61 19.95 -2.98
N LEU A 205 4.67 18.66 -2.59
CA LEU A 205 3.48 17.80 -2.62
C LEU A 205 2.38 18.35 -1.71
N PHE A 206 2.76 18.78 -0.51
CA PHE A 206 1.80 19.24 0.50
C PHE A 206 1.14 20.56 0.09
N ASP A 207 1.86 21.44 -0.58
CA ASP A 207 1.31 22.66 -1.17
C ASP A 207 0.33 22.36 -2.31
N ILE A 208 0.67 21.42 -3.19
CA ILE A 208 -0.22 20.98 -4.27
C ILE A 208 -1.51 20.36 -3.70
N LEU A 209 -1.38 19.47 -2.71
CA LEU A 209 -2.53 18.85 -2.04
C LEU A 209 -3.41 19.91 -1.37
N LEU A 210 -2.81 20.87 -0.66
CA LEU A 210 -3.56 21.94 0.01
C LEU A 210 -4.28 22.86 -0.99
N ASN A 211 -3.66 23.15 -2.14
CA ASN A 211 -4.33 23.88 -3.24
C ASN A 211 -5.49 23.10 -3.86
N ARG A 212 -5.52 21.77 -3.70
CA ARG A 212 -6.64 20.90 -4.05
C ARG A 212 -7.57 20.61 -2.87
N GLU A 213 -7.54 21.48 -1.87
CA GLU A 213 -8.35 21.37 -0.65
C GLU A 213 -8.08 20.09 0.15
N ALA A 214 -6.94 19.42 -0.01
CA ALA A 214 -6.58 18.24 0.76
C ALA A 214 -5.48 18.56 1.80
N PHE A 215 -5.69 18.14 3.04
CA PHE A 215 -4.67 18.21 4.07
C PHE A 215 -3.73 17.02 3.99
N ALA A 216 -2.46 17.24 4.30
CA ALA A 216 -1.46 16.19 4.33
C ALA A 216 -0.62 16.29 5.60
N THR A 217 -0.33 15.15 6.20
CA THR A 217 0.59 15.03 7.34
C THR A 217 1.49 13.83 7.15
N GLY A 218 2.80 14.02 7.34
CA GLY A 218 3.74 12.91 7.19
C GLY A 218 5.08 13.15 7.87
N THR A 219 5.81 12.07 8.10
CA THR A 219 7.15 12.15 8.69
C THR A 219 8.13 12.73 7.69
N LEU A 220 8.95 13.71 8.08
CA LEU A 220 9.91 14.36 7.21
C LEU A 220 11.34 13.84 7.46
N MET A 221 12.09 13.59 6.40
CA MET A 221 13.52 13.30 6.54
C MET A 221 14.30 14.57 6.89
N LYS A 222 15.26 14.48 7.82
CA LYS A 222 16.05 15.64 8.28
C LYS A 222 16.74 16.41 7.15
N ASN A 223 17.19 15.72 6.11
CA ASN A 223 17.85 16.34 4.94
C ASN A 223 16.87 17.10 4.02
N LYS A 224 15.55 16.91 4.17
CA LYS A 224 14.52 17.67 3.47
C LYS A 224 14.09 18.93 4.25
N VAL A 225 14.61 19.15 5.46
CA VAL A 225 14.36 20.40 6.21
C VAL A 225 15.27 21.50 5.65
N PRO A 226 14.75 22.71 5.36
CA PRO A 226 15.58 23.84 4.95
C PRO A 226 16.68 24.15 5.98
N LYS A 227 17.89 24.46 5.51
CA LYS A 227 19.07 24.63 6.39
C LYS A 227 18.93 25.78 7.39
N LEU A 228 18.16 26.82 7.04
CA LEU A 228 17.93 28.01 7.86
C LEU A 228 16.83 27.80 8.92
N THR A 229 16.28 26.60 9.02
CA THR A 229 15.23 26.28 9.99
C THR A 229 15.84 26.04 11.37
N GLU A 230 15.54 26.94 12.32
CA GLU A 230 16.02 26.87 13.70
C GLU A 230 15.11 26.02 14.59
N LEU A 231 15.30 24.70 14.58
CA LEU A 231 14.66 23.79 15.53
C LEU A 231 15.61 23.41 16.67
N GLN A 232 15.06 23.18 17.87
CA GLN A 232 15.75 22.62 19.02
C GLN A 232 16.52 21.36 18.65
N THR A 233 17.74 21.23 19.17
CA THR A 233 18.57 20.05 18.89
C THR A 233 18.05 18.84 19.66
N ASP A 234 18.38 17.63 19.20
CA ASP A 234 18.03 16.40 19.94
C ASP A 234 18.63 16.38 21.36
N ARG A 235 19.75 17.09 21.59
CA ARG A 235 20.38 17.20 22.91
C ARG A 235 19.52 18.04 23.84
N ASP A 236 19.00 19.16 23.36
CA ASP A 236 18.18 20.08 24.17
C ASP A 236 16.81 19.47 24.45
N MET A 237 16.19 18.89 23.42
CA MET A 237 14.92 18.17 23.58
C MET A 237 15.04 16.98 24.55
N LYS A 238 16.17 16.26 24.53
CA LYS A 238 16.43 15.18 25.50
C LYS A 238 16.48 15.69 26.94
N ARG A 239 16.98 16.91 27.19
CA ARG A 239 16.98 17.55 28.51
C ARG A 239 15.56 17.93 28.94
N ASN A 240 14.74 18.40 28.00
CA ASN A 240 13.33 18.75 28.22
C ASN A 240 12.44 17.53 28.48
N GLY A 241 12.94 16.33 28.17
CA GLY A 241 12.28 15.07 28.46
C GLY A 241 11.46 14.52 27.29
N ARG A 242 11.10 13.24 27.40
CA ARG A 242 10.28 12.55 26.39
C ARG A 242 8.92 13.24 26.26
N GLY A 243 8.51 13.52 25.04
CA GLY A 243 7.29 14.29 24.75
C GLY A 243 7.55 15.77 24.49
N SER A 244 8.77 16.28 24.62
CA SER A 244 9.07 17.66 24.24
C SER A 244 8.77 17.89 22.76
N VAL A 245 8.17 19.03 22.44
CA VAL A 245 7.80 19.44 21.09
C VAL A 245 8.41 20.79 20.80
N ASP A 246 8.87 20.96 19.57
CA ASP A 246 9.25 22.23 18.98
C ASP A 246 8.57 22.36 17.62
N GLN A 247 8.15 23.57 17.24
CA GLN A 247 7.40 23.78 16.00
C GLN A 247 7.76 25.09 15.33
N ILE A 248 7.76 25.04 14.00
CA ILE A 248 7.91 26.21 13.13
C ILE A 248 6.74 26.23 12.17
N VAL A 249 6.12 27.38 12.05
CA VAL A 249 5.00 27.61 11.14
C VAL A 249 5.54 28.47 10.00
N ARG A 250 5.26 28.06 8.75
CA ARG A 250 5.63 28.85 7.57
C ARG A 250 4.90 30.20 7.61
N ASN A 251 5.51 31.25 7.08
CA ASN A 251 4.99 32.63 7.17
C ASN A 251 3.55 32.80 6.65
N ASP A 252 3.18 32.03 5.62
CA ASP A 252 1.84 32.00 5.04
C ASP A 252 0.80 31.25 5.89
N LYS A 253 1.23 30.62 6.99
CA LYS A 253 0.43 29.80 7.91
C LYS A 253 -0.22 28.58 7.28
N ARG A 254 0.27 28.14 6.11
CA ARG A 254 -0.30 26.99 5.36
C ARG A 254 0.37 25.66 5.69
N CYS A 255 1.57 25.70 6.25
CA CYS A 255 2.36 24.52 6.56
C CYS A 255 3.08 24.69 7.90
N CYS A 256 3.20 23.61 8.66
CA CYS A 256 3.91 23.55 9.92
C CYS A 256 4.90 22.38 9.91
N LEU A 257 6.13 22.67 10.31
CA LEU A 257 7.16 21.70 10.61
C LEU A 257 7.20 21.50 12.13
N VAL A 258 7.00 20.26 12.56
CA VAL A 258 6.97 19.89 13.97
C VAL A 258 8.10 18.92 14.24
N LYS A 259 8.86 19.18 15.30
CA LYS A 259 9.81 18.25 15.86
C LYS A 259 9.28 17.73 17.18
N TRP A 260 9.14 16.42 17.29
CA TRP A 260 8.71 15.74 18.51
C TRP A 260 9.81 14.81 19.02
N PHE A 261 10.10 14.85 20.31
CA PHE A 261 11.14 14.02 20.91
C PHE A 261 10.55 12.80 21.62
N ASP A 262 10.94 11.63 21.12
CA ASP A 262 10.64 10.34 21.73
C ASP A 262 11.90 9.74 22.38
N SER A 263 12.44 8.65 21.81
CA SER A 263 13.82 8.24 22.04
C SER A 263 14.84 9.04 21.22
N ARG A 264 14.37 9.67 20.13
CA ARG A 264 15.10 10.53 19.18
C ARG A 264 14.13 11.58 18.64
N GLY A 265 14.65 12.65 18.06
CA GLY A 265 13.82 13.64 17.37
C GLY A 265 13.16 13.03 16.13
N VAL A 266 11.85 13.20 16.02
CA VAL A 266 11.02 12.87 14.85
C VAL A 266 10.52 14.18 14.25
N LEU A 267 10.68 14.33 12.95
CA LEU A 267 10.19 15.50 12.20
C LEU A 267 8.91 15.13 11.48
N LEU A 268 7.96 16.05 11.48
CA LEU A 268 6.66 15.94 10.83
C LEU A 268 6.41 17.21 10.04
N LEU A 269 5.94 17.06 8.81
CA LEU A 269 5.37 18.16 8.03
C LEU A 269 3.84 18.01 8.06
N SER A 270 3.11 19.11 8.16
CA SER A 270 1.64 19.09 8.27
C SER A 270 1.03 20.36 7.69
N THR A 271 -0.04 20.21 6.89
CA THR A 271 -0.90 21.32 6.43
C THR A 271 -2.24 21.40 7.17
N GLU A 272 -2.55 20.43 8.04
CA GLU A 272 -3.85 20.31 8.71
C GLU A 272 -4.00 21.22 9.95
N SER A 273 -2.91 21.52 10.67
CA SER A 273 -3.00 22.25 11.94
C SER A 273 -1.72 23.00 12.29
N VAL A 274 -1.88 24.30 12.58
CA VAL A 274 -0.84 25.25 13.05
C VAL A 274 -0.59 25.13 14.56
N LYS A 275 -1.54 24.55 15.31
CA LYS A 275 -1.44 24.18 16.73
C LYS A 275 -1.90 22.73 16.89
N LEU A 276 -1.01 21.87 17.38
CA LEU A 276 -1.32 20.46 17.58
C LEU A 276 -2.06 20.27 18.91
N PRO A 277 -3.30 19.74 18.92
CA PRO A 277 -3.87 19.22 20.16
C PRO A 277 -3.01 18.06 20.64
N MET A 278 -2.60 18.10 21.91
CA MET A 278 -1.80 17.07 22.55
C MET A 278 -2.71 15.95 23.04
N GLU A 279 -2.49 14.72 22.60
CA GLU A 279 -3.29 13.57 23.03
C GLU A 279 -2.54 12.73 24.07
N LYS A 280 -3.24 12.13 25.03
CA LYS A 280 -2.61 11.13 25.92
C LYS A 280 -2.31 9.86 25.13
N CYS A 281 -1.05 9.43 25.14
CA CYS A 281 -0.58 8.18 24.54
C CYS A 281 0.14 7.32 25.59
N SER A 282 0.11 6.00 25.39
CA SER A 282 0.78 5.02 26.25
C SER A 282 1.60 4.06 25.39
N ARG A 283 2.88 3.87 25.72
CA ARG A 283 3.77 2.94 25.00
C ARG A 283 4.59 2.08 25.95
N TRP A 284 4.77 0.81 25.60
CA TRP A 284 5.67 -0.08 26.32
C TRP A 284 7.14 0.34 26.14
N SER A 285 7.85 0.56 27.25
CA SER A 285 9.29 0.78 27.27
C SER A 285 10.02 -0.54 27.50
N LYS A 286 10.75 -1.03 26.49
CA LYS A 286 11.61 -2.22 26.67
C LYS A 286 12.71 -2.01 27.71
N LYS A 287 13.23 -0.78 27.82
CA LYS A 287 14.31 -0.43 28.76
C LYS A 287 13.80 -0.42 30.21
N GLU A 288 12.61 0.12 30.43
CA GLU A 288 12.05 0.30 31.78
C GLU A 288 11.04 -0.80 32.15
N LYS A 289 10.76 -1.74 31.24
CA LYS A 289 9.77 -2.82 31.38
C LYS A 289 8.41 -2.35 31.94
N LYS A 290 7.97 -1.16 31.53
CA LYS A 290 6.69 -0.57 31.93
C LYS A 290 6.05 0.23 30.81
N ILE A 291 4.75 0.47 30.93
CA ILE A 291 4.01 1.38 30.05
C ILE A 291 4.33 2.83 30.47
N LEU A 292 4.92 3.59 29.56
CA LEU A 292 5.13 5.02 29.72
C LEU A 292 3.94 5.79 29.15
N ARG A 293 3.40 6.71 29.94
CA ARG A 293 2.34 7.64 29.53
C ARG A 293 2.97 8.98 29.20
N TYR A 294 2.67 9.52 28.02
CA TYR A 294 3.14 10.84 27.59
C TYR A 294 2.12 11.46 26.62
N GLN A 295 2.29 12.74 26.32
CA GLN A 295 1.40 13.46 25.43
C GLN A 295 2.12 13.82 24.13
N PRO A 296 2.00 13.04 23.05
CA PRO A 296 2.47 13.50 21.75
C PRO A 296 1.42 14.41 21.06
N PRO A 297 1.84 15.18 20.05
CA PRO A 297 0.91 15.76 19.08
C PRO A 297 -0.08 14.72 18.53
N CYS A 298 -1.35 15.07 18.37
CA CYS A 298 -2.40 14.16 17.87
C CYS A 298 -2.00 13.43 16.57
N ASN A 299 -1.31 14.12 15.67
CA ASN A 299 -0.88 13.59 14.38
C ASN A 299 0.24 12.54 14.49
N CYS A 300 0.96 12.46 15.60
CA CYS A 300 2.00 11.44 15.83
C CYS A 300 1.42 10.04 16.06
N LYS A 301 0.18 9.92 16.57
CA LYS A 301 -0.46 8.62 16.82
C LYS A 301 -0.97 7.96 15.55
N LYS A 302 -1.45 8.75 14.60
CA LYS A 302 -1.98 8.25 13.31
C LYS A 302 -0.90 7.77 12.35
N LEU A 303 0.37 8.00 12.69
CA LEU A 303 1.56 7.64 11.89
C LEU A 303 2.42 6.53 12.54
N GLN A 304 1.99 5.96 13.68
CA GLN A 304 2.66 4.84 14.38
C GLN A 304 1.89 3.55 14.21
#